data_AF-A0A8T3MVX4-F1
#
_entry.id   AF-A0A8T3MVX4-F1
#
_cell.length_a   1.000
_cell.length_b   1.000
_cell.length_c   1.000
_cell.angle_alpha   90.00
_cell.angle_beta   90.00
_cell.angle_gamma   90.00
#
_symmetry.space_group_name_H-M   'P 1'
#
loop_
_entity.id
_entity.type
_entity.pdbx_description
1 polymer ?
#
loop_
_entity_poly.entity_id
_entity_poly.type
_entity_poly.pdbx_seq_one_letter_code
_entity_poly.pdbx_strand_id
1 'polypeptide(L)'
;MSAPALPEPGGRVAVGVSGAGSNLRALHSAEERGELGGAIVLVFADRPCPALAWAAEQGIDTALVPGGDDAALAETLAGARPTVIVLAGYLRLVGPAVLAAYPGRVLNTHPSLLPAFPGAHAVRDALEHGVAITGCTVHLVDETLDGGPILAQEPVPVVADDSEASLHARIRSTEHRLLPRVVALLLADCVRVTGRIARLDPGSMDDVGFGRRALLSVSDKTGLAPFARRLVRAGFELVSTGGTARALREAGLPVTDVAAVTGFPEMFDGRIKTLHPRIHAGVLADQSSRTHRRALVEAGIAPFELVVVNLYPFAAAADRPGVTVPELIEEIDIGGPALIRAAAKNHRGGVAVVTSPARYESVIAAIEPPGRVGPALAAALAVEAFRHTAAYDARIASELPRRLGEEVDLPDEPGLPGATDPYPSTLT
;
A
#
# COMPACT_ATOMS: atom_id res chain seq x y z
N MET A 1 31.62 -7.98 -15.58
CA MET A 1 31.10 -6.71 -16.14
C MET A 1 30.22 -6.11 -15.06
N SER A 2 30.63 -4.98 -14.47
CA SER A 2 29.82 -4.29 -13.46
C SER A 2 28.49 -3.87 -14.07
N ALA A 3 27.40 -4.04 -13.30
CA ALA A 3 26.11 -3.48 -13.63
C ALA A 3 26.26 -1.96 -13.87
N PRO A 4 25.55 -1.37 -14.84
CA PRO A 4 25.58 0.07 -15.06
C PRO A 4 25.09 0.78 -13.79
N ALA A 5 25.87 1.76 -13.31
CA ALA A 5 25.46 2.62 -12.22
C ALA A 5 24.16 3.34 -12.61
N LEU A 6 23.13 3.21 -11.78
CA LEU A 6 21.90 3.98 -11.91
C LEU A 6 22.25 5.48 -11.84
N PRO A 7 21.56 6.35 -12.59
CA PRO A 7 21.74 7.80 -12.46
C PRO A 7 21.56 8.22 -10.99
N GLU A 8 22.40 9.15 -10.52
CA GLU A 8 22.31 9.71 -9.17
C GLU A 8 20.84 10.11 -8.89
N PRO A 9 20.21 9.58 -7.82
CA PRO A 9 18.84 9.91 -7.50
C PRO A 9 18.72 11.42 -7.25
N GLY A 10 17.71 12.06 -7.86
CA GLY A 10 17.53 13.51 -7.79
C GLY A 10 17.31 14.06 -6.37
N GLY A 11 16.82 13.21 -5.45
CA GLY A 11 16.61 13.53 -4.03
C GLY A 11 17.62 12.87 -3.09
N ARG A 12 18.13 13.62 -2.10
CA ARG A 12 19.03 13.12 -1.04
C ARG A 12 18.35 13.28 0.31
N VAL A 13 18.15 12.19 1.04
CA VAL A 13 17.40 12.18 2.31
C VAL A 13 18.33 11.91 3.48
N ALA A 14 18.27 12.75 4.52
CA ALA A 14 18.87 12.46 5.82
C ALA A 14 17.76 12.09 6.82
N VAL A 15 17.95 11.01 7.58
CA VAL A 15 16.94 10.50 8.52
C VAL A 15 17.46 10.54 9.96
N GLY A 16 16.78 11.29 10.82
CA GLY A 16 17.03 11.36 12.25
C GLY A 16 16.27 10.26 12.99
N VAL A 17 16.94 9.53 13.88
CA VAL A 17 16.36 8.42 14.66
C VAL A 17 16.85 8.42 16.10
N SER A 18 16.03 7.91 17.04
CA SER A 18 16.45 7.72 18.45
C SER A 18 16.21 6.31 19.01
N GLY A 19 15.66 5.39 18.21
CA GLY A 19 15.22 4.06 18.68
C GLY A 19 15.43 2.93 17.68
N ALA A 20 14.44 2.04 17.56
CA ALA A 20 14.51 0.85 16.70
C ALA A 20 14.47 1.15 15.18
N GLY A 21 14.02 2.35 14.78
CA GLY A 21 14.03 2.80 13.39
C GLY A 21 12.98 2.16 12.49
N SER A 22 11.78 1.86 13.00
CA SER A 22 10.73 1.28 12.14
C SER A 22 10.32 2.20 10.98
N ASN A 23 10.20 3.51 11.23
CA ASN A 23 9.97 4.52 10.19
C ASN A 23 11.14 4.63 9.18
N LEU A 24 12.39 4.52 9.66
CA LEU A 24 13.57 4.45 8.79
C LEU A 24 13.50 3.23 7.86
N ARG A 25 13.14 2.05 8.37
CA ARG A 25 12.99 0.83 7.57
C ARG A 25 11.88 0.99 6.52
N ALA A 26 10.76 1.62 6.88
CA ALA A 26 9.68 1.92 5.92
C ALA A 26 10.14 2.85 4.80
N LEU A 27 10.91 3.91 5.14
CA LEU A 27 11.52 4.81 4.16
C LEU A 27 12.50 4.08 3.23
N HIS A 28 13.38 3.25 3.79
CA HIS A 28 14.35 2.50 3.00
C HIS A 28 13.68 1.48 2.08
N SER A 29 12.67 0.75 2.56
CA SER A 29 11.91 -0.14 1.68
C SER A 29 11.17 0.60 0.56
N ALA A 30 10.73 1.85 0.79
CA ALA A 30 10.16 2.69 -0.26
C ALA A 30 11.24 3.17 -1.26
N GLU A 31 12.45 3.51 -0.79
CA GLU A 31 13.62 3.79 -1.63
C GLU A 31 13.97 2.60 -2.54
N GLU A 32 14.08 1.39 -1.98
CA GLU A 32 14.41 0.16 -2.75
C GLU A 32 13.38 -0.14 -3.84
N ARG A 33 12.11 0.25 -3.62
CA ARG A 33 11.01 0.11 -4.58
C ARG A 33 10.90 1.28 -5.56
N GLY A 34 11.75 2.31 -5.43
CA GLY A 34 11.72 3.52 -6.26
C GLY A 34 10.55 4.46 -5.97
N GLU A 35 9.84 4.27 -4.85
CA GLU A 35 8.69 5.10 -4.43
C GLU A 35 9.11 6.45 -3.88
N LEU A 36 10.31 6.53 -3.32
CA LEU A 36 10.78 7.74 -2.64
C LEU A 36 11.19 8.84 -3.63
N GLY A 37 11.60 8.49 -4.86
CA GLY A 37 12.17 9.44 -5.82
C GLY A 37 13.54 10.02 -5.39
N GLY A 38 14.21 9.37 -4.44
CA GLY A 38 15.48 9.79 -3.85
C GLY A 38 16.15 8.65 -3.09
N ALA A 39 17.36 8.91 -2.57
CA ALA A 39 18.11 7.95 -1.75
C ALA A 39 18.34 8.45 -0.33
N ILE A 40 18.39 7.52 0.63
CA ILE A 40 18.79 7.81 2.01
C ILE A 40 20.32 7.86 2.05
N VAL A 41 20.86 9.07 2.19
CA VAL A 41 22.31 9.30 2.16
C VAL A 41 22.94 9.41 3.54
N LEU A 42 22.12 9.57 4.60
CA LEU A 42 22.61 9.69 5.97
C LEU A 42 21.53 9.25 6.95
N VAL A 43 21.91 8.43 7.94
CA VAL A 43 21.11 8.20 9.15
C VAL A 43 21.86 8.77 10.35
N PHE A 44 21.23 9.72 11.05
CA PHE A 44 21.83 10.36 12.22
C PHE A 44 21.02 10.10 13.49
N ALA A 45 21.69 10.11 14.63
CA ALA A 45 21.03 9.94 15.94
C ALA A 45 21.63 10.83 17.02
N ASP A 46 20.85 11.09 18.07
CA ASP A 46 21.28 11.81 19.28
C ASP A 46 21.93 10.90 20.32
N ARG A 47 21.80 9.59 20.12
CA ARG A 47 22.28 8.54 21.02
C ARG A 47 22.55 7.25 20.25
N PRO A 48 23.41 6.35 20.76
CA PRO A 48 23.52 5.01 20.22
C PRO A 48 22.16 4.31 20.22
N CYS A 49 21.74 3.77 19.08
CA CYS A 49 20.48 3.06 18.95
C CYS A 49 20.57 1.93 17.89
N PRO A 50 19.67 0.94 17.94
CA PRO A 50 19.64 -0.16 16.97
C PRO A 50 19.49 0.28 15.50
N ALA A 51 18.82 1.42 15.26
CA ALA A 51 18.64 1.94 13.90
C ALA A 51 19.94 2.35 13.22
N LEU A 52 20.93 2.90 13.96
CA LEU A 52 22.25 3.22 13.39
C LEU A 52 23.01 1.97 12.96
N ALA A 53 23.02 0.94 13.81
CA ALA A 53 23.67 -0.33 13.47
C ALA A 53 23.04 -0.96 12.22
N TRP A 54 21.70 -0.99 12.16
CA TRP A 54 20.98 -1.48 11.00
C TRP A 54 21.28 -0.67 9.73
N ALA A 55 21.34 0.67 9.81
CA ALA A 55 21.66 1.53 8.66
C ALA A 55 23.07 1.25 8.11
N ALA A 56 24.05 1.09 9.00
CA ALA A 56 25.41 0.71 8.62
C ALA A 56 25.46 -0.67 7.93
N GLU A 57 24.66 -1.65 8.40
CA GLU A 57 24.51 -2.96 7.75
C GLU A 57 23.92 -2.86 6.33
N GLN A 58 23.09 -1.85 6.06
CA GLN A 58 22.58 -1.56 4.71
C GLN A 58 23.56 -0.75 3.85
N GLY A 59 24.73 -0.38 4.39
CA GLY A 59 25.71 0.44 3.69
C GLY A 59 25.35 1.92 3.60
N ILE A 60 24.47 2.41 4.47
CA ILE A 60 24.09 3.82 4.56
C ILE A 60 25.04 4.54 5.52
N ASP A 61 25.51 5.74 5.16
CA ASP A 61 26.35 6.54 6.04
C ASP A 61 25.62 6.87 7.35
N THR A 62 26.35 6.84 8.46
CA THR A 62 25.79 7.07 9.80
C THR A 62 26.55 8.14 10.57
N ALA A 63 25.82 8.91 11.38
CA ALA A 63 26.41 9.91 12.26
C ALA A 63 25.77 9.88 13.65
N LEU A 64 26.60 9.90 14.69
CA LEU A 64 26.16 10.09 16.06
C LEU A 64 26.48 11.53 16.49
N VAL A 65 25.45 12.33 16.75
CA VAL A 65 25.57 13.74 17.17
C VAL A 65 25.01 13.87 18.59
N PRO A 66 25.79 13.51 19.62
CA PRO A 66 25.31 13.52 21.00
C PRO A 66 25.18 14.95 21.53
N GLY A 67 24.36 15.13 22.58
CA GLY A 67 24.25 16.40 23.31
C GLY A 67 23.28 17.42 22.71
N GLY A 68 22.82 17.21 21.47
CA GLY A 68 21.89 18.12 20.78
C GLY A 68 22.49 19.49 20.51
N ASP A 69 23.78 19.52 20.18
CA ASP A 69 24.44 20.69 19.59
C ASP A 69 23.92 20.88 18.16
N ASP A 70 23.13 21.94 17.98
CA ASP A 70 22.50 22.30 16.72
C ASP A 70 23.52 22.68 15.64
N ALA A 71 24.64 23.30 16.02
CA ALA A 71 25.70 23.67 15.07
C ALA A 71 26.42 22.43 14.55
N ALA A 72 26.73 21.48 15.45
CA ALA A 72 27.33 20.20 15.06
C ALA A 72 26.40 19.37 14.16
N LEU A 73 25.09 19.39 14.44
CA LEU A 73 24.10 18.73 13.59
C LEU A 73 24.04 19.39 12.20
N ALA A 74 24.02 20.73 12.14
CA ALA A 74 24.03 21.47 10.88
C ALA A 74 25.29 21.17 10.05
N GLU A 75 26.47 21.10 10.66
CA GLU A 75 27.72 20.73 9.98
C GLU A 75 27.68 19.30 9.45
N THR A 76 27.19 18.36 10.25
CA THR A 76 27.03 16.95 9.86
C THR A 76 26.11 16.82 8.64
N LEU A 77 24.96 17.51 8.66
CA LEU A 77 24.00 17.52 7.56
C LEU A 77 24.60 18.20 6.31
N ALA A 78 25.33 19.30 6.47
CA ALA A 78 25.99 19.98 5.35
C ALA A 78 27.00 19.06 4.62
N GLY A 79 27.70 18.20 5.35
CA GLY A 79 28.59 17.18 4.78
C GLY A 79 27.87 16.18 3.87
N ALA A 80 26.68 15.71 4.28
CA ALA A 80 25.88 14.74 3.52
C ALA A 80 25.06 15.37 2.37
N ARG A 81 24.88 16.70 2.40
CA ARG A 81 24.11 17.49 1.42
C ARG A 81 22.70 16.93 1.14
N PRO A 82 21.86 16.69 2.17
CA PRO A 82 20.48 16.28 1.95
C PRO A 82 19.67 17.41 1.33
N THR A 83 18.68 17.06 0.51
CA THR A 83 17.64 17.97 0.04
C THR A 83 16.41 17.95 0.95
N VAL A 84 16.23 16.88 1.72
CA VAL A 84 15.15 16.70 2.71
C VAL A 84 15.72 16.03 3.97
N ILE A 85 15.27 16.50 5.14
CA ILE A 85 15.58 15.92 6.45
C ILE A 85 14.29 15.34 7.03
N VAL A 86 14.35 14.11 7.54
CA VAL A 86 13.20 13.40 8.09
C VAL A 86 13.48 13.01 9.54
N LEU A 87 12.73 13.57 10.47
CA LEU A 87 12.74 13.19 11.89
C LEU A 87 11.79 12.00 12.06
N ALA A 88 12.36 10.79 12.08
CA ALA A 88 11.63 9.52 12.07
C ALA A 88 11.67 8.86 13.45
N GLY A 89 10.96 9.45 14.42
CA GLY A 89 11.08 9.08 15.83
C GLY A 89 12.38 9.58 16.46
N TYR A 90 12.78 10.79 16.08
CA TYR A 90 13.91 11.52 16.65
C TYR A 90 13.43 12.34 17.85
N LEU A 91 13.97 12.09 19.03
CA LEU A 91 13.45 12.61 20.31
C LEU A 91 14.09 13.94 20.74
N ARG A 92 14.65 14.70 19.79
CA ARG A 92 15.30 15.99 20.05
C ARG A 92 14.74 17.05 19.12
N LEU A 93 14.67 18.28 19.63
CA LEU A 93 14.36 19.45 18.82
C LEU A 93 15.53 19.76 17.91
N VAL A 94 15.20 20.13 16.67
CA VAL A 94 16.13 20.69 15.70
C VAL A 94 16.15 22.21 15.92
N GLY A 95 17.34 22.79 16.01
CA GLY A 95 17.49 24.20 16.35
C GLY A 95 17.60 25.13 15.13
N PRO A 96 17.82 26.44 15.39
CA PRO A 96 17.78 27.46 14.36
C PRO A 96 18.81 27.31 13.24
N ALA A 97 20.00 26.77 13.50
CA ALA A 97 21.05 26.61 12.50
C ALA A 97 20.63 25.61 11.41
N VAL A 98 20.05 24.48 11.81
CA VAL A 98 19.52 23.50 10.85
C VAL A 98 18.28 24.03 10.14
N LEU A 99 17.33 24.66 10.86
CA LEU A 99 16.12 25.21 10.25
C LEU A 99 16.43 26.33 9.23
N ALA A 100 17.43 27.17 9.51
CA ALA A 100 17.90 28.19 8.59
C ALA A 100 18.63 27.60 7.35
N ALA A 101 19.36 26.49 7.53
CA ALA A 101 20.04 25.82 6.43
C ALA A 101 19.09 25.03 5.51
N TYR A 102 17.96 24.54 6.05
CA TYR A 102 17.01 23.69 5.33
C TYR A 102 15.55 24.22 5.41
N PRO A 103 15.29 25.46 4.96
CA PRO A 103 13.99 26.10 5.11
C PRO A 103 12.90 25.32 4.37
N GLY A 104 11.87 24.88 5.10
CA GLY A 104 10.75 24.11 4.54
C GLY A 104 11.14 22.71 4.05
N ARG A 105 12.27 22.16 4.50
CA ARG A 105 12.79 20.85 4.09
C ARG A 105 13.01 19.87 5.25
N VAL A 106 12.66 20.25 6.47
CA VAL A 106 12.72 19.39 7.66
C VAL A 106 11.32 18.88 7.99
N LEU A 107 11.15 17.57 7.98
CA LEU A 107 9.88 16.86 8.21
C LEU A 107 9.91 16.16 9.56
N ASN A 108 8.76 16.07 10.22
CA ASN A 108 8.54 15.19 11.37
C ASN A 108 7.25 14.40 11.19
N THR A 109 7.24 13.16 11.71
CA THR A 109 6.03 12.36 11.89
C THR A 109 5.63 12.39 13.35
N HIS A 110 4.34 12.61 13.61
CA HIS A 110 3.79 12.73 14.94
C HIS A 110 2.58 11.80 15.14
N PRO A 111 2.52 11.04 16.25
CA PRO A 111 1.50 10.00 16.45
C PRO A 111 0.17 10.54 17.01
N SER A 112 -0.31 11.65 16.45
CA SER A 112 -1.68 12.16 16.65
C SER A 112 -2.13 12.99 15.44
N LEU A 113 -3.38 13.44 15.45
CA LEU A 113 -3.89 14.46 14.53
C LEU A 113 -3.61 15.86 15.09
N LEU A 114 -2.43 16.41 14.79
CA LEU A 114 -2.09 17.78 15.17
C LEU A 114 -3.14 18.80 14.67
N PRO A 115 -3.45 19.85 15.45
CA PRO A 115 -2.76 20.31 16.65
C PRO A 115 -3.16 19.58 17.95
N ALA A 116 -3.97 18.51 17.90
CA ALA A 116 -4.34 17.76 19.09
C ALA A 116 -3.16 16.92 19.61
N PHE A 117 -2.97 16.92 20.93
CA PHE A 117 -1.96 16.11 21.62
C PHE A 117 -0.52 16.31 21.09
N PRO A 118 0.04 17.54 21.10
CA PRO A 118 1.44 17.76 20.75
C PRO A 118 2.37 17.19 21.84
N GLY A 119 3.63 16.96 21.50
CA GLY A 119 4.65 16.48 22.43
C GLY A 119 4.74 14.95 22.56
N ALA A 120 5.65 14.50 23.42
CA ALA A 120 6.14 13.11 23.43
C ALA A 120 5.12 12.05 23.89
N HIS A 121 4.00 12.44 24.50
CA HIS A 121 3.02 11.54 25.10
C HIS A 121 1.68 11.47 24.36
N ALA A 122 1.65 11.92 23.10
CA ALA A 122 0.43 12.08 22.31
C ALA A 122 -0.53 10.87 22.31
N VAL A 123 0.00 9.64 22.23
CA VAL A 123 -0.82 8.40 22.23
C VAL A 123 -1.46 8.17 23.59
N ARG A 124 -0.72 8.38 24.68
CA ARG A 124 -1.23 8.27 26.04
C ARG A 124 -2.30 9.31 26.29
N ASP A 125 -2.02 10.57 25.93
CA ASP A 125 -2.93 11.68 26.15
C ASP A 125 -4.24 11.47 25.38
N ALA A 126 -4.18 10.92 24.16
CA ALA A 126 -5.37 10.56 23.38
C ALA A 126 -6.24 9.48 24.08
N LEU A 127 -5.61 8.45 24.65
CA LEU A 127 -6.31 7.40 25.40
C LEU A 127 -6.92 7.94 26.70
N GLU A 128 -6.16 8.72 27.47
CA GLU A 128 -6.63 9.34 28.71
C GLU A 128 -7.78 10.31 28.48
N HIS A 129 -7.77 11.03 27.35
CA HIS A 129 -8.85 11.91 26.95
C HIS A 129 -10.10 11.15 26.46
N GLY A 130 -9.94 9.90 26.00
CA GLY A 130 -11.04 9.08 25.50
C GLY A 130 -11.56 9.49 24.12
N VAL A 131 -10.68 10.01 23.23
CA VAL A 131 -11.11 10.34 21.85
C VAL A 131 -11.44 9.08 21.04
N ALA A 132 -12.48 9.15 20.22
CA ALA A 132 -12.82 8.04 19.31
C ALA A 132 -11.85 7.94 18.11
N ILE A 133 -11.16 9.04 17.78
CA ILE A 133 -10.26 9.15 16.63
C ILE A 133 -9.00 9.91 17.04
N THR A 134 -7.85 9.31 16.77
CA THR A 134 -6.54 9.97 16.74
C THR A 134 -5.95 9.78 15.34
N GLY A 135 -4.64 9.75 15.15
CA GLY A 135 -4.05 9.49 13.85
C GLY A 135 -2.55 9.67 13.79
N CYS A 136 -2.09 9.91 12.58
CA CYS A 136 -0.72 10.27 12.26
C CYS A 136 -0.72 11.61 11.55
N THR A 137 0.23 12.48 11.88
CA THR A 137 0.51 13.71 11.15
C THR A 137 1.93 13.73 10.64
N VAL A 138 2.11 14.07 9.36
CA VAL A 138 3.41 14.46 8.83
C VAL A 138 3.38 15.96 8.58
N HIS A 139 4.32 16.68 9.18
CA HIS A 139 4.38 18.15 9.12
C HIS A 139 5.80 18.64 8.89
N LEU A 140 5.92 19.88 8.42
CA LEU A 140 7.19 20.60 8.42
C LEU A 140 7.54 21.02 9.84
N VAL A 141 8.81 20.95 10.20
CA VAL A 141 9.32 21.42 11.49
C VAL A 141 9.56 22.92 11.42
N ASP A 142 9.14 23.63 12.46
CA ASP A 142 9.48 25.03 12.71
C ASP A 142 10.01 25.19 14.14
N GLU A 143 10.15 26.42 14.61
CA GLU A 143 10.66 26.73 15.96
C GLU A 143 9.68 26.35 17.09
N THR A 144 8.44 25.97 16.74
CA THR A 144 7.40 25.60 17.70
C THR A 144 7.26 24.09 17.81
N LEU A 145 6.94 23.60 19.02
CA LEU A 145 6.72 22.18 19.24
C LEU A 145 5.49 21.71 18.44
N ASP A 146 5.73 20.85 17.45
CA ASP A 146 4.72 20.24 16.57
C ASP A 146 3.78 21.24 15.90
N GLY A 147 4.23 22.49 15.74
CA GLY A 147 3.39 23.58 15.26
C GLY A 147 3.58 23.93 13.79
N GLY A 148 4.50 23.33 13.05
CA GLY A 148 4.69 23.70 11.65
C GLY A 148 3.57 23.28 10.69
N PRO A 149 3.63 23.70 9.42
CA PRO A 149 2.64 23.39 8.40
C PRO A 149 2.40 21.88 8.24
N ILE A 150 1.14 21.47 8.33
CA ILE A 150 0.72 20.07 8.17
C ILE A 150 0.73 19.72 6.68
N LEU A 151 1.47 18.67 6.31
CA LEU A 151 1.57 18.20 4.93
C LEU A 151 0.56 17.09 4.63
N ALA A 152 0.36 16.18 5.59
CA ALA A 152 -0.64 15.13 5.49
C ALA A 152 -1.06 14.62 6.86
N GLN A 153 -2.30 14.14 6.94
CA GLN A 153 -2.85 13.48 8.11
C GLN A 153 -3.66 12.27 7.70
N GLU A 154 -3.63 11.23 8.52
CA GLU A 154 -4.51 10.07 8.35
C GLU A 154 -5.11 9.67 9.71
N PRO A 155 -6.46 9.62 9.80
CA PRO A 155 -7.12 9.25 11.04
C PRO A 155 -6.93 7.78 11.36
N VAL A 156 -6.84 7.47 12.65
CA VAL A 156 -6.77 6.12 13.20
C VAL A 156 -7.83 6.02 14.30
N PRO A 157 -8.79 5.08 14.19
CA PRO A 157 -9.80 4.90 15.22
C PRO A 157 -9.17 4.37 16.50
N VAL A 158 -9.68 4.81 17.65
CA VAL A 158 -9.40 4.23 18.97
C VAL A 158 -10.53 3.26 19.28
N VAL A 159 -10.19 2.02 19.67
CA VAL A 159 -11.19 0.98 19.98
C VAL A 159 -11.25 0.68 21.48
N ALA A 160 -12.35 0.05 21.91
CA ALA A 160 -12.75 -0.08 23.32
C ALA A 160 -11.73 -0.77 24.26
N ASP A 161 -10.73 -1.46 23.70
CA ASP A 161 -9.70 -2.19 24.46
C ASP A 161 -8.27 -1.80 24.07
N ASP A 162 -8.08 -0.63 23.47
CA ASP A 162 -6.74 -0.18 23.11
C ASP A 162 -5.87 0.09 24.34
N SER A 163 -4.71 -0.55 24.38
CA SER A 163 -3.58 -0.13 25.20
C SER A 163 -2.75 0.92 24.46
N GLU A 164 -1.87 1.64 25.17
CA GLU A 164 -0.90 2.54 24.54
C GLU A 164 -0.10 1.80 23.45
N ALA A 165 0.32 0.56 23.72
CA ALA A 165 1.08 -0.25 22.78
C ALA A 165 0.28 -0.64 21.51
N SER A 166 -0.98 -1.05 21.65
CA SER A 166 -1.82 -1.47 20.52
C SER A 166 -2.23 -0.29 19.64
N LEU A 167 -2.60 0.83 20.26
CA LEU A 167 -2.93 2.06 19.53
C LEU A 167 -1.68 2.60 18.80
N HIS A 168 -0.54 2.64 19.49
CA HIS A 168 0.72 3.07 18.89
C HIS A 168 1.13 2.14 17.74
N ALA A 169 0.92 0.82 17.85
CA ALA A 169 1.18 -0.11 16.74
C ALA A 169 0.28 0.19 15.52
N ARG A 170 -1.00 0.51 15.75
CA ARG A 170 -1.93 0.90 14.68
C ARG A 170 -1.53 2.22 14.02
N ILE A 171 -1.14 3.21 14.82
CA ILE A 171 -0.64 4.50 14.31
C ILE A 171 0.65 4.30 13.50
N ARG A 172 1.62 3.52 14.00
CA ARG A 172 2.86 3.21 13.26
C ARG A 172 2.62 2.57 11.91
N SER A 173 1.64 1.68 11.80
CA SER A 173 1.26 1.11 10.49
C SER A 173 0.87 2.21 9.50
N THR A 174 0.15 3.23 9.97
CA THR A 174 -0.21 4.42 9.19
C THR A 174 1.01 5.29 8.87
N GLU A 175 1.90 5.53 9.84
CA GLU A 175 3.16 6.27 9.62
C GLU A 175 4.01 5.63 8.52
N HIS A 176 4.15 4.30 8.53
CA HIS A 176 4.93 3.53 7.55
C HIS A 176 4.43 3.72 6.12
N ARG A 177 3.18 4.16 5.93
CA ARG A 177 2.63 4.52 4.61
C ARG A 177 2.70 6.01 4.34
N LEU A 178 2.30 6.83 5.33
CA LEU A 178 2.12 8.25 5.15
C LEU A 178 3.46 8.98 5.00
N LEU A 179 4.46 8.61 5.81
CA LEU A 179 5.74 9.30 5.84
C LEU A 179 6.53 9.15 4.52
N PRO A 180 6.77 7.93 3.97
CA PRO A 180 7.49 7.80 2.70
C PRO A 180 6.79 8.54 1.55
N ARG A 181 5.46 8.51 1.51
CA ARG A 181 4.68 9.25 0.51
C ARG A 181 4.92 10.75 0.61
N VAL A 182 4.86 11.34 1.80
CA VAL A 182 5.06 12.79 1.98
C VAL A 182 6.50 13.18 1.62
N VAL A 183 7.48 12.35 1.95
CA VAL A 183 8.87 12.56 1.51
C VAL A 183 8.96 12.56 -0.03
N ALA A 184 8.33 11.59 -0.71
CA ALA A 184 8.28 11.54 -2.16
C ALA A 184 7.64 12.80 -2.78
N LEU A 185 6.54 13.28 -2.22
CA LEU A 185 5.89 14.52 -2.66
C LEU A 185 6.81 15.73 -2.50
N LEU A 186 7.58 15.81 -1.42
CA LEU A 186 8.50 16.92 -1.18
C LEU A 186 9.72 16.86 -2.11
N LEU A 187 10.24 15.66 -2.39
CA LEU A 187 11.33 15.43 -3.33
C LEU A 187 10.91 15.72 -4.78
N ALA A 188 9.67 15.40 -5.14
CA ALA A 188 9.08 15.75 -6.43
C ALA A 188 8.61 17.22 -6.53
N ASP A 189 8.94 18.06 -5.53
CA ASP A 189 8.55 19.47 -5.45
C ASP A 189 7.04 19.70 -5.68
N CYS A 190 6.22 18.79 -5.16
CA CYS A 190 4.77 18.82 -5.24
C CYS A 190 4.12 19.64 -4.13
N VAL A 191 4.89 20.22 -3.21
CA VAL A 191 4.33 20.89 -2.03
C VAL A 191 4.56 22.39 -2.14
N ARG A 192 3.49 23.17 -1.93
CA ARG A 192 3.54 24.64 -1.80
C ARG A 192 3.06 25.02 -0.42
N VAL A 193 3.80 25.89 0.25
CA VAL A 193 3.49 26.36 1.61
C VAL A 193 3.25 27.86 1.58
N THR A 194 2.09 28.28 2.09
CA THR A 194 1.76 29.70 2.31
C THR A 194 1.32 29.87 3.75
N GLY A 195 2.18 30.50 4.57
CA GLY A 195 1.99 30.55 6.01
C GLY A 195 1.93 29.14 6.61
N ARG A 196 0.83 28.80 7.29
CA ARG A 196 0.61 27.45 7.87
C ARG A 196 0.00 26.43 6.91
N ILE A 197 -0.40 26.86 5.71
CA ILE A 197 -1.16 26.01 4.79
C ILE A 197 -0.19 25.38 3.80
N ALA A 198 -0.11 24.05 3.79
CA ALA A 198 0.52 23.29 2.73
C ALA A 198 -0.53 22.74 1.75
N ARG A 199 -0.23 22.81 0.45
CA ARG A 199 -1.06 22.25 -0.62
C ARG A 199 -0.22 21.50 -1.62
N LEU A 200 -0.82 20.50 -2.25
CA LEU A 200 -0.22 19.85 -3.40
C LEU A 200 -0.34 20.75 -4.63
N ASP A 201 0.75 20.89 -5.39
CA ASP A 201 0.79 21.53 -6.69
C ASP A 201 0.52 20.48 -7.77
N PRO A 202 -0.63 20.54 -8.46
CA PRO A 202 -0.94 19.55 -9.48
C PRO A 202 0.02 19.54 -10.66
N GLY A 203 0.76 20.62 -10.89
CA GLY A 203 1.72 20.77 -11.99
C GLY A 203 2.88 19.78 -11.93
N SER A 204 3.35 19.44 -10.72
CA SER A 204 4.52 18.60 -10.47
C SER A 204 4.20 17.15 -10.07
N MET A 205 2.92 16.80 -9.89
CA MET A 205 2.50 15.45 -9.50
C MET A 205 2.76 14.34 -10.53
N ASP A 206 3.11 14.68 -11.77
CA ASP A 206 3.39 13.69 -12.82
C ASP A 206 4.71 12.93 -12.61
N ASP A 207 5.62 13.50 -11.82
CA ASP A 207 6.93 12.92 -11.53
C ASP A 207 6.93 12.05 -10.25
N VAL A 208 5.78 11.96 -9.57
CA VAL A 208 5.61 11.10 -8.40
C VAL A 208 5.56 9.64 -8.85
N GLY A 209 6.66 8.94 -8.62
CA GLY A 209 6.77 7.50 -8.87
C GLY A 209 5.91 6.70 -7.90
N PHE A 210 5.28 5.64 -8.42
CA PHE A 210 4.71 4.57 -7.61
C PHE A 210 5.56 3.32 -7.80
N GLY A 211 5.88 2.65 -6.71
CA GLY A 211 6.54 1.35 -6.73
C GLY A 211 5.65 0.30 -7.39
N ARG A 212 6.26 -0.82 -7.76
CA ARG A 212 5.54 -1.92 -8.40
C ARG A 212 4.79 -2.70 -7.34
N ARG A 213 3.49 -2.92 -7.52
CA ARG A 213 2.66 -3.62 -6.53
C ARG A 213 1.87 -4.74 -7.17
N ALA A 214 1.79 -5.86 -6.45
CA ALA A 214 0.96 -6.99 -6.81
C ALA A 214 -0.05 -7.26 -5.69
N LEU A 215 -1.34 -7.37 -6.04
CA LEU A 215 -2.39 -7.81 -5.13
C LEU A 215 -2.63 -9.31 -5.31
N LEU A 216 -2.44 -10.11 -4.27
CA LEU A 216 -2.60 -11.57 -4.31
C LEU A 216 -3.71 -12.00 -3.34
N SER A 217 -4.75 -12.64 -3.85
CA SER A 217 -5.85 -13.20 -3.07
C SER A 217 -6.35 -14.49 -3.72
N VAL A 218 -5.79 -15.62 -3.31
CA VAL A 218 -6.02 -16.92 -3.94
C VAL A 218 -6.52 -17.98 -2.97
N SER A 219 -7.56 -18.70 -3.36
CA SER A 219 -8.08 -19.92 -2.74
C SER A 219 -7.21 -21.14 -3.02
N ASP A 220 -6.79 -21.34 -4.26
CA ASP A 220 -5.79 -22.33 -4.64
C ASP A 220 -4.38 -21.71 -4.56
N LYS A 221 -3.53 -22.25 -3.69
CA LYS A 221 -2.17 -21.77 -3.44
C LYS A 221 -1.11 -22.50 -4.29
N THR A 222 -1.52 -23.32 -5.24
CA THR A 222 -0.61 -24.05 -6.15
C THR A 222 0.37 -23.07 -6.83
N GLY A 223 1.66 -23.30 -6.64
CA GLY A 223 2.72 -22.48 -7.25
C GLY A 223 2.87 -21.04 -6.71
N LEU A 224 2.07 -20.63 -5.71
CA LEU A 224 2.02 -19.25 -5.22
C LEU A 224 3.37 -18.76 -4.68
N ALA A 225 4.01 -19.51 -3.78
CA ALA A 225 5.23 -19.06 -3.12
C ALA A 225 6.44 -18.90 -4.08
N PRO A 226 6.72 -19.86 -5.00
CA PRO A 226 7.74 -19.67 -6.04
C PRO A 226 7.47 -18.45 -6.94
N PHE A 227 6.22 -18.27 -7.36
CA PHE A 227 5.80 -17.13 -8.18
C PHE A 227 6.00 -15.80 -7.45
N ALA A 228 5.53 -15.69 -6.22
CA ALA A 228 5.65 -14.48 -5.41
C ALA A 228 7.11 -14.12 -5.08
N ARG A 229 7.99 -15.11 -4.90
CA ARG A 229 9.42 -14.86 -4.70
C ARG A 229 10.07 -14.21 -5.93
N ARG A 230 9.67 -14.60 -7.13
CA ARG A 230 10.12 -13.99 -8.38
C ARG A 230 9.58 -12.56 -8.54
N LEU A 231 8.34 -12.31 -8.14
CA LEU A 231 7.79 -10.95 -8.08
C LEU A 231 8.60 -10.03 -7.15
N VAL A 232 8.91 -10.49 -5.93
CA VAL A 232 9.74 -9.70 -4.98
C VAL A 232 11.12 -9.39 -5.57
N ARG A 233 11.77 -10.36 -6.22
CA ARG A 233 13.05 -10.14 -6.93
C ARG A 233 12.94 -9.13 -8.08
N ALA A 234 11.77 -9.03 -8.70
CA ALA A 234 11.47 -8.05 -9.74
C ALA A 234 11.00 -6.69 -9.19
N GLY A 235 11.14 -6.46 -7.87
CA GLY A 235 10.85 -5.19 -7.20
C GLY A 235 9.39 -4.98 -6.81
N PHE A 236 8.57 -6.04 -6.78
CA PHE A 236 7.18 -5.91 -6.36
C PHE A 236 7.00 -5.91 -4.84
N GLU A 237 6.23 -4.95 -4.34
CA GLU A 237 5.52 -5.09 -3.07
C GLU A 237 4.39 -6.11 -3.22
N LEU A 238 4.35 -7.10 -2.34
CA LEU A 238 3.23 -8.04 -2.24
C LEU A 238 2.18 -7.51 -1.27
N VAL A 239 0.96 -7.31 -1.77
CA VAL A 239 -0.22 -6.98 -0.96
C VAL A 239 -1.14 -8.18 -0.93
N SER A 240 -1.56 -8.62 0.26
CA SER A 240 -2.41 -9.80 0.39
C SER A 240 -3.27 -9.75 1.65
N THR A 241 -4.16 -10.73 1.83
CA THR A 241 -5.00 -10.87 3.02
C THR A 241 -5.28 -12.35 3.34
N GLY A 242 -5.77 -12.61 4.55
CA GLY A 242 -6.23 -13.91 5.02
C GLY A 242 -5.23 -15.05 4.79
N GLY A 243 -5.74 -16.20 4.33
CA GLY A 243 -4.93 -17.40 4.11
C GLY A 243 -3.82 -17.24 3.07
N THR A 244 -3.96 -16.34 2.10
CA THR A 244 -2.91 -16.06 1.11
C THR A 244 -1.74 -15.33 1.75
N ALA A 245 -2.00 -14.29 2.54
CA ALA A 245 -0.95 -13.57 3.26
C ALA A 245 -0.19 -14.47 4.22
N ARG A 246 -0.90 -15.36 4.95
CA ARG A 246 -0.29 -16.36 5.83
C ARG A 246 0.66 -17.29 5.06
N ALA A 247 0.20 -17.88 3.96
CA ALA A 247 1.01 -18.81 3.17
C ALA A 247 2.30 -18.15 2.61
N LEU A 248 2.21 -16.88 2.20
CA LEU A 248 3.36 -16.11 1.74
C LEU A 248 4.36 -15.82 2.87
N ARG A 249 3.87 -15.48 4.07
CA ARG A 249 4.71 -15.27 5.27
C ARG A 249 5.39 -16.55 5.75
N GLU A 250 4.68 -17.67 5.74
CA GLU A 250 5.23 -19.00 6.05
C GLU A 250 6.36 -19.37 5.06
N ALA A 251 6.28 -18.91 3.82
CA ALA A 251 7.36 -19.02 2.85
C ALA A 251 8.50 -17.99 3.07
N GLY A 252 8.45 -17.15 4.10
CA GLY A 252 9.45 -16.13 4.39
C GLY A 252 9.46 -14.96 3.40
N LEU A 253 8.32 -14.63 2.80
CA LEU A 253 8.18 -13.48 1.91
C LEU A 253 7.62 -12.26 2.64
N PRO A 254 8.09 -11.04 2.33
CA PRO A 254 7.50 -9.82 2.85
C PRO A 254 6.11 -9.61 2.24
N VAL A 255 5.11 -9.32 3.09
CA VAL A 255 3.72 -9.11 2.67
C VAL A 255 3.09 -7.99 3.47
N THR A 256 2.56 -7.00 2.75
CA THR A 256 1.71 -5.94 3.28
C THR A 256 0.26 -6.45 3.34
N ASP A 257 -0.38 -6.36 4.50
CA ASP A 257 -1.80 -6.72 4.62
C ASP A 257 -2.67 -5.69 3.89
N VAL A 258 -3.76 -6.16 3.25
CA VAL A 258 -4.80 -5.28 2.70
C VAL A 258 -5.32 -4.31 3.75
N ALA A 259 -5.50 -4.76 5.00
CA ALA A 259 -5.93 -3.91 6.11
C ALA A 259 -4.95 -2.74 6.37
N ALA A 260 -3.64 -2.95 6.17
CA ALA A 260 -2.68 -1.87 6.23
C ALA A 260 -2.88 -0.91 5.05
N VAL A 261 -3.14 -1.38 3.84
CA VAL A 261 -3.41 -0.49 2.70
C VAL A 261 -4.70 0.33 2.89
N THR A 262 -5.75 -0.30 3.39
CA THR A 262 -7.08 0.31 3.52
C THR A 262 -7.24 1.16 4.78
N GLY A 263 -6.51 0.85 5.85
CA GLY A 263 -6.79 1.36 7.19
C GLY A 263 -8.06 0.75 7.81
N PHE A 264 -8.62 -0.29 7.19
CA PHE A 264 -9.88 -0.91 7.57
C PHE A 264 -9.68 -2.42 7.83
N PRO A 265 -10.12 -2.94 8.99
CA PRO A 265 -9.94 -4.36 9.32
C PRO A 265 -10.81 -5.26 8.44
N GLU A 266 -10.48 -6.54 8.42
CA GLU A 266 -11.36 -7.57 7.89
C GLU A 266 -12.63 -7.68 8.76
N MET A 267 -13.81 -7.80 8.13
CA MET A 267 -15.10 -7.89 8.82
C MET A 267 -15.98 -9.04 8.31
N PHE A 268 -16.93 -9.45 9.16
CA PHE A 268 -17.96 -10.44 8.88
C PHE A 268 -17.37 -11.77 8.40
N ASP A 269 -16.49 -12.35 9.21
CA ASP A 269 -15.83 -13.64 8.96
C ASP A 269 -15.12 -13.70 7.60
N GLY A 270 -14.64 -12.53 7.15
CA GLY A 270 -13.88 -12.41 5.92
C GLY A 270 -14.69 -12.12 4.67
N ARG A 271 -15.98 -11.83 4.79
CA ARG A 271 -16.79 -11.38 3.66
C ARG A 271 -16.36 -10.02 3.14
N ILE A 272 -15.86 -9.14 4.01
CA ILE A 272 -15.36 -7.82 3.65
C ILE A 272 -13.86 -7.73 3.96
N LYS A 273 -13.05 -7.80 2.90
CA LYS A 273 -11.58 -7.62 2.97
C LYS A 273 -11.10 -6.59 1.95
N THR A 274 -11.45 -6.80 0.68
CA THR A 274 -10.88 -6.09 -0.47
C THR A 274 -11.83 -5.09 -1.14
N LEU A 275 -13.11 -5.10 -0.75
CA LEU A 275 -14.15 -4.19 -1.22
C LEU A 275 -13.96 -2.79 -0.61
N HIS A 276 -12.88 -2.12 -1.01
CA HIS A 276 -12.49 -0.81 -0.48
C HIS A 276 -11.98 0.12 -1.60
N PRO A 277 -12.30 1.42 -1.57
CA PRO A 277 -11.85 2.37 -2.59
C PRO A 277 -10.33 2.41 -2.76
N ARG A 278 -9.54 2.32 -1.68
CA ARG A 278 -8.07 2.28 -1.77
C ARG A 278 -7.53 1.06 -2.54
N ILE A 279 -8.27 -0.04 -2.60
CA ILE A 279 -7.92 -1.20 -3.42
C ILE A 279 -8.40 -0.99 -4.85
N HIS A 280 -9.70 -0.74 -5.04
CA HIS A 280 -10.28 -0.66 -6.38
C HIS A 280 -9.82 0.55 -7.18
N ALA A 281 -9.54 1.71 -6.56
CA ALA A 281 -8.94 2.84 -7.25
C ALA A 281 -7.52 2.52 -7.73
N GLY A 282 -6.72 1.81 -6.91
CA GLY A 282 -5.40 1.35 -7.32
C GLY A 282 -5.43 0.33 -8.48
N VAL A 283 -6.54 -0.40 -8.63
CA VAL A 283 -6.75 -1.35 -9.75
C VAL A 283 -7.37 -0.69 -10.98
N LEU A 284 -8.29 0.27 -10.81
CA LEU A 284 -9.10 0.85 -11.90
C LEU A 284 -8.52 2.13 -12.51
N ALA A 285 -7.60 2.79 -11.82
CA ALA A 285 -6.99 4.01 -12.33
C ALA A 285 -6.13 3.71 -13.57
N ASP A 286 -6.62 4.15 -14.73
CA ASP A 286 -5.86 4.13 -15.98
C ASP A 286 -4.56 4.96 -15.88
N GLN A 287 -3.42 4.29 -15.91
CA GLN A 287 -2.10 4.92 -15.77
C GLN A 287 -1.68 5.72 -17.02
N SER A 288 -2.38 5.58 -18.15
CA SER A 288 -2.17 6.44 -19.32
C SER A 288 -2.89 7.79 -19.20
N SER A 289 -3.85 7.91 -18.26
CA SER A 289 -4.61 9.13 -17.99
C SER A 289 -3.92 9.99 -16.93
N ARG A 290 -3.46 11.18 -17.34
CA ARG A 290 -2.89 12.19 -16.43
C ARG A 290 -3.81 12.53 -15.26
N THR A 291 -5.11 12.65 -15.53
CA THR A 291 -6.14 12.97 -14.52
C THR A 291 -6.26 11.86 -13.47
N HIS A 292 -6.23 10.58 -13.88
CA HIS A 292 -6.31 9.47 -12.94
C HIS A 292 -5.04 9.36 -12.09
N ARG A 293 -3.85 9.53 -12.69
CA ARG A 293 -2.59 9.53 -11.92
C ARG A 293 -2.58 10.63 -10.85
N ARG A 294 -3.00 11.84 -11.20
CA ARG A 294 -3.13 12.94 -10.22
C ARG A 294 -4.10 12.61 -9.10
N ALA A 295 -5.27 12.05 -9.43
CA ALA A 295 -6.24 11.63 -8.42
C ALA A 295 -5.67 10.56 -7.47
N LEU A 296 -4.85 9.63 -7.97
CA LEU A 296 -4.12 8.66 -7.13
C LEU A 296 -3.13 9.36 -6.20
N VAL A 297 -2.33 10.31 -6.72
CA VAL A 297 -1.36 11.07 -5.94
C VAL A 297 -2.05 11.90 -4.85
N GLU A 298 -3.16 12.56 -5.15
CA GLU A 298 -3.96 13.33 -4.19
C GLU A 298 -4.58 12.42 -3.12
N ALA A 299 -5.20 11.32 -3.53
CA ALA A 299 -5.86 10.38 -2.63
C ALA A 299 -4.89 9.50 -1.83
N GLY A 300 -3.64 9.40 -2.24
CA GLY A 300 -2.65 8.54 -1.58
C GLY A 300 -2.76 7.09 -1.87
N ILE A 301 -3.15 6.77 -3.09
CA ILE A 301 -3.44 5.41 -3.49
C ILE A 301 -2.38 5.01 -4.49
N ALA A 302 -1.51 4.08 -4.09
CA ALA A 302 -0.56 3.50 -5.02
C ALA A 302 -1.26 2.46 -5.92
N PRO A 303 -1.08 2.54 -7.26
CA PRO A 303 -1.69 1.62 -8.21
C PRO A 303 -1.10 0.20 -8.11
N PHE A 304 -1.84 -0.77 -8.65
CA PHE A 304 -1.37 -2.14 -8.81
C PHE A 304 -1.01 -2.41 -10.26
N GLU A 305 0.13 -3.07 -10.52
CA GLU A 305 0.47 -3.54 -11.87
C GLU A 305 -0.05 -4.96 -12.13
N LEU A 306 -0.28 -5.72 -11.06
CA LEU A 306 -0.66 -7.13 -11.13
C LEU A 306 -1.72 -7.46 -10.07
N VAL A 307 -2.76 -8.17 -10.48
CA VAL A 307 -3.81 -8.71 -9.61
C VAL A 307 -3.90 -10.21 -9.84
N VAL A 308 -3.59 -11.01 -8.82
CA VAL A 308 -3.60 -12.48 -8.86
C VAL A 308 -4.68 -13.01 -7.95
N VAL A 309 -5.76 -13.50 -8.54
CA VAL A 309 -6.97 -13.89 -7.81
C VAL A 309 -7.57 -15.14 -8.43
N ASN A 310 -7.78 -16.17 -7.62
CA ASN A 310 -8.63 -17.30 -7.99
C ASN A 310 -9.71 -17.47 -6.92
N LEU A 311 -10.90 -17.85 -7.37
CA LEU A 311 -12.14 -17.77 -6.60
C LEU A 311 -12.30 -18.91 -5.61
N TYR A 312 -13.24 -18.76 -4.68
CA TYR A 312 -13.62 -19.84 -3.77
C TYR A 312 -14.16 -21.03 -4.57
N PRO A 313 -13.90 -22.29 -4.15
CA PRO A 313 -14.20 -23.48 -4.93
C PRO A 313 -15.69 -23.86 -4.91
N PHE A 314 -16.60 -22.91 -5.17
CA PHE A 314 -18.06 -23.10 -5.16
C PHE A 314 -18.50 -24.33 -5.95
N ALA A 315 -17.97 -24.54 -7.15
CA ALA A 315 -18.31 -25.70 -7.97
C ALA A 315 -17.99 -27.03 -7.28
N ALA A 316 -16.80 -27.14 -6.66
CA ALA A 316 -16.40 -28.33 -5.94
C ALA A 316 -17.20 -28.51 -4.63
N ALA A 317 -17.55 -27.40 -3.96
CA ALA A 317 -18.42 -27.43 -2.79
C ALA A 317 -19.84 -27.91 -3.14
N ALA A 318 -20.40 -27.45 -4.25
CA ALA A 318 -21.70 -27.88 -4.77
C ALA A 318 -21.74 -29.38 -5.10
N ASP A 319 -20.63 -29.93 -5.61
CA ASP A 319 -20.52 -31.35 -5.95
C ASP A 319 -20.27 -32.25 -4.73
N ARG A 320 -19.99 -31.67 -3.55
CA ARG A 320 -19.71 -32.43 -2.32
C ARG A 320 -21.00 -33.07 -1.78
N PRO A 321 -21.03 -34.41 -1.59
CA PRO A 321 -22.19 -35.08 -1.01
C PRO A 321 -22.52 -34.53 0.39
N GLY A 322 -23.80 -34.23 0.63
CA GLY A 322 -24.28 -33.76 1.93
C GLY A 322 -23.96 -32.32 2.30
N VAL A 323 -23.43 -31.50 1.37
CA VAL A 323 -23.26 -30.06 1.61
C VAL A 323 -24.61 -29.40 1.92
N THR A 324 -24.65 -28.60 2.98
CA THR A 324 -25.84 -27.84 3.37
C THR A 324 -25.92 -26.52 2.59
N VAL A 325 -27.12 -25.94 2.49
CA VAL A 325 -27.32 -24.62 1.86
C VAL A 325 -26.44 -23.53 2.51
N PRO A 326 -26.39 -23.38 3.85
CA PRO A 326 -25.56 -22.35 4.47
C PRO A 326 -24.07 -22.53 4.16
N GLU A 327 -23.55 -23.77 4.21
CA GLU A 327 -22.15 -24.04 3.83
C GLU A 327 -21.87 -23.67 2.38
N LEU A 328 -22.81 -23.93 1.47
CA LEU A 328 -22.67 -23.57 0.06
C LEU A 328 -22.70 -22.04 -0.16
N ILE A 329 -23.52 -21.31 0.61
CA ILE A 329 -23.59 -19.85 0.56
C ILE A 329 -22.27 -19.21 1.00
N GLU A 330 -21.58 -19.77 2.00
CA GLU A 330 -20.25 -19.27 2.42
C GLU A 330 -19.17 -19.44 1.34
N GLU A 331 -19.37 -20.31 0.36
CA GLU A 331 -18.46 -20.52 -0.77
C GLU A 331 -18.69 -19.56 -1.94
N ILE A 332 -19.65 -18.64 -1.81
CA ILE A 332 -19.90 -17.57 -2.79
C ILE A 332 -18.94 -16.40 -2.52
N ASP A 333 -17.97 -16.24 -3.41
CA ASP A 333 -16.98 -15.17 -3.34
C ASP A 333 -17.55 -13.87 -3.92
N ILE A 334 -17.51 -12.80 -3.13
CA ILE A 334 -17.94 -11.46 -3.55
C ILE A 334 -16.73 -10.61 -3.97
N GLY A 335 -15.67 -10.64 -3.17
CA GLY A 335 -14.49 -9.79 -3.38
C GLY A 335 -13.65 -10.25 -4.57
N GLY A 336 -13.52 -11.55 -4.78
CA GLY A 336 -12.78 -12.15 -5.88
C GLY A 336 -13.30 -11.71 -7.24
N PRO A 337 -14.59 -11.92 -7.59
CA PRO A 337 -15.14 -11.49 -8.86
C PRO A 337 -15.07 -9.97 -9.06
N ALA A 338 -15.28 -9.18 -8.00
CA ALA A 338 -15.14 -7.72 -8.06
C ALA A 338 -13.72 -7.29 -8.45
N LEU A 339 -12.69 -7.90 -7.85
CA LEU A 339 -11.28 -7.63 -8.18
C LEU A 339 -10.91 -8.08 -9.59
N ILE A 340 -11.31 -9.31 -9.97
CA ILE A 340 -11.03 -9.87 -11.29
C ILE A 340 -11.62 -8.97 -12.39
N ARG A 341 -12.89 -8.59 -12.25
CA ARG A 341 -13.57 -7.71 -13.23
C ARG A 341 -12.94 -6.33 -13.29
N ALA A 342 -12.58 -5.75 -12.14
CA ALA A 342 -11.92 -4.45 -12.08
C ALA A 342 -10.57 -4.46 -12.81
N ALA A 343 -9.73 -5.47 -12.54
CA ALA A 343 -8.43 -5.61 -13.17
C ALA A 343 -8.54 -5.93 -14.67
N ALA A 344 -9.44 -6.83 -15.06
CA ALA A 344 -9.70 -7.15 -16.47
C ALA A 344 -10.19 -5.93 -17.26
N LYS A 345 -11.06 -5.10 -16.67
CA LYS A 345 -11.51 -3.83 -17.28
C LYS A 345 -10.33 -2.89 -17.56
N ASN A 346 -9.38 -2.78 -16.64
CA ASN A 346 -8.25 -1.84 -16.73
C ASN A 346 -7.00 -2.42 -17.41
N HIS A 347 -7.12 -3.51 -18.17
CA HIS A 347 -5.96 -4.18 -18.79
C HIS A 347 -5.12 -3.30 -19.72
N ARG A 348 -5.73 -2.29 -20.36
CA ARG A 348 -5.01 -1.30 -21.17
C ARG A 348 -4.41 -0.17 -20.34
N GLY A 349 -4.95 0.08 -19.15
CA GLY A 349 -4.50 1.13 -18.24
C GLY A 349 -3.35 0.71 -17.34
N GLY A 350 -2.73 -0.46 -17.57
CA GLY A 350 -1.49 -0.87 -16.93
C GLY A 350 -1.61 -2.00 -15.90
N VAL A 351 -2.77 -2.65 -15.79
CA VAL A 351 -2.99 -3.75 -14.81
C VAL A 351 -3.15 -5.09 -15.50
N ALA A 352 -2.35 -6.09 -15.13
CA ALA A 352 -2.55 -7.47 -15.56
C ALA A 352 -3.34 -8.25 -14.50
N VAL A 353 -4.29 -9.08 -14.93
CA VAL A 353 -5.07 -9.97 -14.05
C VAL A 353 -4.66 -11.43 -14.28
N VAL A 354 -4.52 -12.23 -13.23
CA VAL A 354 -4.15 -13.64 -13.33
C VAL A 354 -5.10 -14.47 -12.50
N THR A 355 -5.91 -15.30 -13.17
CA THR A 355 -6.92 -16.14 -12.52
C THR A 355 -6.55 -17.61 -12.39
N SER A 356 -5.43 -18.04 -12.99
CA SER A 356 -5.00 -19.43 -12.98
C SER A 356 -3.48 -19.55 -12.74
N PRO A 357 -3.04 -20.50 -11.87
CA PRO A 357 -1.63 -20.81 -11.69
C PRO A 357 -0.90 -21.20 -12.98
N ALA A 358 -1.62 -21.74 -13.98
CA ALA A 358 -1.05 -22.09 -15.28
C ALA A 358 -0.44 -20.89 -16.03
N ARG A 359 -0.80 -19.65 -15.65
CA ARG A 359 -0.26 -18.43 -16.24
C ARG A 359 0.94 -17.83 -15.52
N TYR A 360 1.29 -18.34 -14.34
CA TYR A 360 2.39 -17.80 -13.54
C TYR A 360 3.70 -17.72 -14.32
N GLU A 361 4.06 -18.77 -15.06
CA GLU A 361 5.31 -18.76 -15.82
C GLU A 361 5.31 -17.72 -16.94
N SER A 362 4.23 -17.66 -17.74
CA SER A 362 4.11 -16.67 -18.83
C SER A 362 4.16 -15.23 -18.33
N VAL A 363 3.62 -14.98 -17.14
CA VAL A 363 3.60 -13.65 -16.52
C VAL A 363 4.98 -13.30 -15.99
N ILE A 364 5.66 -14.21 -15.29
CA ILE A 364 7.02 -13.91 -14.83
C ILE A 364 8.00 -13.77 -16.00
N ALA A 365 7.89 -14.59 -17.04
CA ALA A 365 8.73 -14.47 -18.23
C ALA A 365 8.62 -13.08 -18.90
N ALA A 366 7.50 -12.39 -18.75
CA ALA A 366 7.32 -11.01 -19.21
C ALA A 366 7.85 -9.95 -18.22
N ILE A 367 8.04 -10.29 -16.95
CA ILE A 367 8.44 -9.37 -15.87
C ILE A 367 9.95 -9.42 -15.59
N GLU A 368 10.56 -10.62 -15.60
CA GLU A 368 11.94 -10.87 -15.19
C GLU A 368 13.04 -10.36 -16.13
N PRO A 369 12.90 -10.39 -17.47
CA PRO A 369 13.60 -9.41 -18.29
C PRO A 369 13.01 -8.07 -17.85
N PRO A 370 13.75 -7.23 -17.09
CA PRO A 370 13.15 -6.18 -16.27
C PRO A 370 12.14 -5.38 -17.11
N GLY A 371 10.87 -5.65 -16.84
CA GLY A 371 9.82 -5.44 -17.82
C GLY A 371 8.43 -5.55 -17.21
N ARG A 372 7.42 -5.55 -18.08
CA ARG A 372 6.00 -5.52 -17.72
C ARG A 372 5.23 -6.50 -18.61
N VAL A 373 4.08 -6.96 -18.12
CA VAL A 373 3.14 -7.73 -18.94
C VAL A 373 2.72 -6.89 -20.14
N GLY A 374 3.10 -7.32 -21.34
CA GLY A 374 2.81 -6.59 -22.57
C GLY A 374 1.31 -6.59 -22.95
N PRO A 375 0.87 -5.67 -23.83
CA PRO A 375 -0.55 -5.47 -24.15
C PRO A 375 -1.27 -6.73 -24.64
N ALA A 376 -0.60 -7.55 -25.46
CA ALA A 376 -1.16 -8.79 -26.01
C ALA A 376 -1.46 -9.82 -24.89
N LEU A 377 -0.50 -10.03 -23.98
CA LEU A 377 -0.68 -10.94 -22.84
C LEU A 377 -1.73 -10.38 -21.86
N ALA A 378 -1.70 -9.08 -21.57
CA ALA A 378 -2.69 -8.44 -20.72
C ALA A 378 -4.13 -8.58 -21.28
N ALA A 379 -4.31 -8.40 -22.59
CA ALA A 379 -5.61 -8.58 -23.24
C ALA A 379 -6.09 -10.05 -23.18
N ALA A 380 -5.20 -11.02 -23.44
CA ALA A 380 -5.54 -12.44 -23.33
C ALA A 380 -5.96 -12.82 -21.90
N LEU A 381 -5.21 -12.34 -20.91
CA LEU A 381 -5.51 -12.53 -19.50
C LEU A 381 -6.85 -11.88 -19.08
N ALA A 382 -7.17 -10.70 -19.62
CA ALA A 382 -8.45 -10.04 -19.36
C ALA A 382 -9.65 -10.82 -19.92
N VAL A 383 -9.51 -11.37 -21.13
CA VAL A 383 -10.54 -12.25 -21.71
C VAL A 383 -10.73 -13.50 -20.86
N GLU A 384 -9.64 -14.13 -20.42
CA GLU A 384 -9.71 -15.30 -19.53
C GLU A 384 -10.36 -14.98 -18.18
N ALA A 385 -10.06 -13.81 -17.62
CA ALA A 385 -10.67 -13.32 -16.40
C ALA A 385 -12.20 -13.17 -16.53
N PHE A 386 -12.71 -12.55 -17.59
CA PHE A 386 -14.16 -12.44 -17.81
C PHE A 386 -14.82 -13.80 -18.07
N ARG A 387 -14.15 -14.70 -18.80
CA ARG A 387 -14.63 -16.07 -18.98
C ARG A 387 -14.70 -16.83 -17.65
N HIS A 388 -13.71 -16.63 -16.77
CA HIS A 388 -13.67 -17.25 -15.46
C HIS A 388 -14.83 -16.78 -14.57
N THR A 389 -15.09 -15.48 -14.49
CA THR A 389 -16.23 -14.96 -13.69
C THR A 389 -17.58 -15.35 -14.30
N ALA A 390 -17.71 -15.36 -15.63
CA ALA A 390 -18.94 -15.82 -16.28
C ALA A 390 -19.24 -17.29 -15.96
N ALA A 391 -18.23 -18.16 -16.00
CA ALA A 391 -18.39 -19.57 -15.62
C ALA A 391 -18.73 -19.74 -14.13
N TYR A 392 -18.17 -18.90 -13.26
CA TYR A 392 -18.43 -18.91 -11.83
C TYR A 392 -19.88 -18.54 -11.51
N ASP A 393 -20.36 -17.40 -12.04
CA ASP A 393 -21.73 -16.93 -11.82
C ASP A 393 -22.77 -17.89 -12.44
N ALA A 394 -22.47 -18.46 -13.61
CA ALA A 394 -23.30 -19.49 -14.23
C ALA A 394 -23.46 -20.74 -13.35
N ARG A 395 -22.40 -21.19 -12.66
CA ARG A 395 -22.47 -22.33 -11.74
C ARG A 395 -23.36 -22.01 -10.55
N ILE A 396 -23.24 -20.81 -9.98
CA ILE A 396 -24.07 -20.34 -8.85
C ILE A 396 -25.54 -20.29 -9.26
N ALA A 397 -25.85 -19.60 -10.37
CA ALA A 397 -27.21 -19.44 -10.88
C ALA A 397 -27.89 -20.79 -11.18
N SER A 398 -27.13 -21.78 -11.68
CA SER A 398 -27.66 -23.13 -11.91
C SER A 398 -27.89 -23.92 -10.62
N GLU A 399 -27.07 -23.72 -9.60
CA GLU A 399 -27.07 -24.57 -8.40
C GLU A 399 -28.08 -24.11 -7.34
N LEU A 400 -28.16 -22.80 -7.07
CA LEU A 400 -28.95 -22.27 -5.96
C LEU A 400 -30.45 -22.61 -6.04
N PRO A 401 -31.14 -22.54 -7.21
CA PRO A 401 -32.55 -22.92 -7.28
C PRO A 401 -32.82 -24.36 -6.85
N ARG A 402 -31.92 -25.30 -7.21
CA ARG A 402 -32.06 -26.72 -6.82
C ARG A 402 -31.86 -26.94 -5.32
N ARG A 403 -31.08 -26.08 -4.66
CA ARG A 403 -30.68 -26.23 -3.26
C ARG A 403 -31.63 -25.53 -2.29
N LEU A 404 -32.21 -24.40 -2.70
CA LEU A 404 -33.09 -23.60 -1.85
C LEU A 404 -34.51 -24.17 -1.70
N GLY A 405 -34.86 -25.22 -2.46
CA GLY A 405 -35.98 -26.09 -2.12
C GLY A 405 -37.37 -25.45 -2.23
N GLU A 406 -37.50 -24.29 -2.87
CA GLU A 406 -38.78 -23.72 -3.26
C GLU A 406 -38.89 -23.74 -4.79
N GLU A 407 -40.09 -24.01 -5.29
CA GLU A 407 -40.52 -23.66 -6.65
C GLU A 407 -40.46 -22.13 -6.80
N VAL A 408 -39.26 -21.55 -6.75
CA VAL A 408 -39.03 -20.18 -7.19
C VAL A 408 -39.24 -20.25 -8.69
N ASP A 409 -40.44 -19.88 -9.13
CA ASP A 409 -40.77 -19.65 -10.54
C ASP A 409 -39.90 -18.47 -11.02
N LEU A 410 -38.68 -18.79 -11.43
CA LEU A 410 -37.77 -17.84 -12.05
C LEU A 410 -38.23 -17.68 -13.51
N PRO A 411 -38.38 -16.44 -14.00
CA PRO A 411 -38.70 -16.22 -15.40
C PRO A 411 -37.61 -16.85 -16.30
N ASP A 412 -37.96 -17.22 -17.54
CA ASP A 412 -36.97 -17.57 -18.57
C ASP A 412 -36.17 -16.31 -18.92
N GLU A 413 -35.14 -16.03 -18.13
CA GLU A 413 -34.31 -14.85 -18.29
C GLU A 413 -33.32 -15.07 -19.45
N PRO A 414 -33.35 -14.22 -20.48
CA PRO A 414 -32.35 -14.27 -21.53
C PRO A 414 -30.97 -13.94 -20.93
N GLY A 415 -29.91 -14.55 -21.47
CA GLY A 415 -28.54 -14.36 -20.98
C GLY A 415 -27.98 -15.50 -20.12
N LEU A 416 -28.81 -16.48 -19.73
CA LEU A 416 -28.34 -17.67 -19.03
C LEU A 416 -27.84 -18.77 -19.98
N PRO A 417 -26.87 -19.61 -19.57
CA PRO A 417 -26.49 -20.79 -20.34
C PRO A 417 -27.69 -21.72 -20.55
N GLY A 418 -28.13 -21.87 -21.81
CA GLY A 418 -29.30 -22.67 -22.18
C GLY A 418 -30.58 -21.88 -22.41
N ALA A 419 -30.57 -20.55 -22.22
CA ALA A 419 -31.68 -19.67 -22.56
C ALA A 419 -31.88 -19.55 -24.08
N THR A 420 -33.12 -19.24 -24.48
CA THR A 420 -33.51 -19.07 -25.89
C THR A 420 -32.78 -17.92 -26.58
N ASP A 421 -32.44 -16.88 -25.81
CA ASP A 421 -31.54 -15.78 -26.20
C ASP A 421 -30.40 -15.65 -25.16
N PRO A 422 -29.22 -16.25 -25.39
CA PRO A 422 -28.11 -16.20 -24.45
C PRO A 422 -27.33 -14.87 -24.47
N TYR A 423 -27.63 -13.93 -25.38
CA TYR A 423 -26.95 -12.63 -25.48
C TYR A 423 -27.96 -11.51 -25.82
N PRO A 424 -28.94 -11.24 -24.94
CA PRO A 424 -29.93 -10.20 -25.20
C PRO A 424 -29.26 -8.83 -25.27
N SER A 425 -29.87 -7.91 -26.03
CA SER A 425 -29.42 -6.52 -26.13
C SER A 425 -29.58 -5.76 -24.81
N THR A 426 -30.46 -6.22 -23.91
CA THR A 426 -30.67 -5.71 -22.56
C THR A 426 -30.92 -6.86 -21.58
N LEU A 427 -30.34 -6.78 -20.38
CA LEU A 427 -30.63 -7.69 -19.25
C LEU A 427 -31.72 -7.11 -18.32
N THR A 428 -32.61 -6.25 -18.84
CA THR A 428 -33.60 -5.48 -18.08
C THR A 428 -35.01 -5.74 -18.53
#